data_AF-A0A7C5E633-F1
#
_entry.id   AF-A0A7C5E633-F1
#
_cell.length_a   1.000
_cell.length_b   1.000
_cell.length_c   1.000
_cell.angle_alpha   90.00
_cell.angle_beta   90.00
_cell.angle_gamma   90.00
#
_symmetry.space_group_name_H-M   'P 1'
#
loop_
_entity.id
_entity.type
_entity.pdbx_description
1 polymer ?
#
loop_
_entity_poly.entity_id
_entity_poly.type
_entity_poly.pdbx_seq_one_letter_code
_entity_poly.pdbx_strand_id
1 'polypeptide(L)'
;MASPTPSMVMPNSSRANQRLTPRPGASQRRSALTSLIQPGTGESRTAKMIAGFSPAVNSGLSSGQSTGIIATMTAILCVDIGGTQIRAAAYLPGNLQPLTSRRIPTHVAGEPVFERVLAGIEAAWPAQEDVAAISVAAPGPLDPASGLVFSTPNIKEWVNFPLGEKLAQRFERPVFVNNDANLAAVGEWRYGAGRGHRNLLYLTISTGIGGGVILEDRLVLGWRGLAAELGHITVLPNGPQCSCGQRGHLEAVASGPAIAAYVRAQLQAGVPSQLTLAQVTPQAIAEAARRGDALARQAYERAGRFLGQAIADFLHAFNPSVVVLGGGVSQSSDLFLDSLQTTLTASVMNPIYVRDLLLTTAQLGDDAGLVGALAQAEVLLEHRQRPVSP
;
A
#
# COMPACT_ATOMS: atom_id res chain seq x y z
N MET A 1 15.98 2.03 76.36
CA MET A 1 15.99 0.69 77.00
C MET A 1 15.90 -0.33 75.89
N ALA A 2 16.89 -1.22 75.88
CA ALA A 2 17.26 -2.14 74.81
C ALA A 2 16.49 -3.48 74.89
N SER A 3 16.07 -4.03 73.74
CA SER A 3 16.51 -5.34 73.21
C SER A 3 15.62 -6.55 73.59
N PRO A 4 15.65 -7.69 72.86
CA PRO A 4 16.14 -7.94 71.49
C PRO A 4 15.25 -8.87 70.61
N THR A 5 15.62 -8.92 69.32
CA THR A 5 15.41 -9.99 68.33
C THR A 5 15.98 -11.37 68.74
N PRO A 6 15.64 -12.43 67.99
CA PRO A 6 16.71 -13.27 67.45
C PRO A 6 16.58 -13.60 65.96
N SER A 7 17.77 -13.74 65.37
CA SER A 7 18.16 -14.10 64.01
C SER A 7 18.33 -15.62 63.79
N MET A 8 18.68 -15.99 62.54
CA MET A 8 19.31 -17.23 62.02
C MET A 8 18.35 -18.13 61.21
N VAL A 9 18.70 -18.75 60.06
CA VAL A 9 19.95 -18.90 59.30
C VAL A 9 19.60 -19.46 57.91
N MET A 10 20.34 -19.08 56.86
CA MET A 10 20.41 -19.83 55.58
C MET A 10 21.55 -20.85 55.61
N PRO A 11 21.44 -21.99 54.91
CA PRO A 11 22.60 -22.67 54.38
C PRO A 11 22.63 -22.63 52.84
N ASN A 12 23.77 -22.16 52.37
CA ASN A 12 24.28 -22.32 51.02
C ASN A 12 24.98 -23.69 50.94
N SER A 13 24.77 -24.49 49.90
CA SER A 13 25.76 -25.52 49.52
C SER A 13 25.67 -25.92 48.05
N SER A 14 26.85 -26.20 47.53
CA SER A 14 27.28 -26.22 46.15
C SER A 14 27.29 -27.62 45.50
N ARG A 15 27.16 -27.63 44.16
CA ARG A 15 27.76 -28.56 43.17
C ARG A 15 27.60 -30.08 43.37
N ALA A 16 26.95 -30.73 42.39
CA ALA A 16 27.47 -31.97 41.80
C ALA A 16 26.97 -32.18 40.37
N ASN A 17 27.94 -32.28 39.46
CA ASN A 17 27.85 -32.76 38.09
C ASN A 17 27.55 -34.27 38.11
N GLN A 18 26.49 -34.75 37.46
CA GLN A 18 26.44 -36.16 37.02
C GLN A 18 25.85 -36.29 35.62
N ARG A 19 26.72 -36.75 34.72
CA ARG A 19 26.41 -37.27 33.38
C ARG A 19 25.67 -38.60 33.53
N LEU A 20 24.64 -38.82 32.71
CA LEU A 20 24.09 -40.15 32.45
C LEU A 20 24.00 -40.37 30.93
N THR A 21 24.84 -41.28 30.45
CA THR A 21 24.77 -41.93 29.13
C THR A 21 23.94 -43.22 29.21
N PRO A 22 23.46 -43.76 28.07
CA PRO A 22 22.21 -44.54 28.00
C PRO A 22 22.43 -46.06 28.06
N ARG A 23 21.34 -46.81 28.30
CA ARG A 23 21.26 -48.26 28.05
C ARG A 23 19.99 -48.65 27.26
N PRO A 24 20.03 -49.77 26.50
CA PRO A 24 19.20 -50.00 25.32
C PRO A 24 18.22 -51.18 25.41
N GLY A 25 17.28 -51.24 24.45
CA GLY A 25 16.50 -52.43 24.05
C GLY A 25 15.25 -52.72 24.91
N ALA A 26 14.11 -53.17 24.38
CA ALA A 26 13.82 -53.79 23.09
C ALA A 26 12.30 -53.78 22.79
N SER A 27 11.99 -53.87 21.49
CA SER A 27 10.81 -54.51 20.85
C SER A 27 9.41 -54.02 21.23
N GLN A 28 8.38 -53.96 20.38
CA GLN A 28 8.14 -54.32 18.98
C GLN A 28 6.75 -53.72 18.67
N ARG A 29 6.58 -53.03 17.55
CA ARG A 29 5.36 -53.05 16.71
C ARG A 29 5.68 -52.35 15.38
N ARG A 30 5.86 -53.17 14.35
CA ARG A 30 5.92 -52.79 12.93
C ARG A 30 4.50 -52.72 12.37
N SER A 31 4.18 -51.67 11.62
CA SER A 31 3.45 -51.69 10.34
C SER A 31 3.40 -50.24 9.82
N ALA A 32 4.29 -49.85 8.90
CA ALA A 32 4.05 -49.88 7.46
C ALA A 32 3.12 -48.74 6.99
N LEU A 33 3.72 -47.66 6.49
CA LEU A 33 3.28 -46.92 5.31
C LEU A 33 4.43 -45.99 4.88
N THR A 34 5.32 -46.57 4.09
CA THR A 34 6.28 -45.86 3.25
C THR A 34 5.67 -45.82 1.84
N SER A 35 5.96 -44.75 1.10
CA SER A 35 5.56 -44.46 -0.29
C SER A 35 4.19 -43.80 -0.48
N LEU A 36 4.23 -42.50 -0.82
CA LEU A 36 3.47 -41.86 -1.89
C LEU A 36 3.99 -40.40 -1.99
N ILE A 37 5.20 -40.25 -2.52
CA ILE A 37 5.60 -39.00 -3.19
C ILE A 37 5.80 -39.41 -4.65
N GLN A 38 4.78 -39.20 -5.46
CA GLN A 38 4.97 -39.07 -6.90
C GLN A 38 5.33 -37.62 -7.21
N PRO A 39 6.33 -37.35 -8.07
CA PRO A 39 6.54 -36.03 -8.62
C PRO A 39 5.40 -35.73 -9.60
N GLY A 40 4.48 -34.86 -9.19
CA GLY A 40 3.54 -34.23 -10.11
C GLY A 40 4.31 -33.29 -11.02
N THR A 41 4.38 -33.62 -12.30
CA THR A 41 4.73 -32.72 -13.40
C THR A 41 3.72 -31.59 -13.44
N GLY A 42 4.02 -30.48 -12.78
CA GLY A 42 3.31 -29.22 -12.90
C GLY A 42 4.36 -28.14 -13.12
N GLU A 43 4.49 -27.68 -14.35
CA GLU A 43 5.32 -26.53 -14.70
C GLU A 43 4.98 -25.36 -13.76
N SER A 44 5.98 -24.94 -12.99
CA SER A 44 5.94 -23.72 -12.18
C SER A 44 5.65 -22.53 -13.09
N ARG A 45 4.43 -21.98 -13.02
CA ARG A 45 4.02 -20.73 -13.68
C ARG A 45 4.61 -19.47 -13.02
N THR A 46 5.78 -19.58 -12.40
CA THR A 46 6.50 -18.43 -11.82
C THR A 46 7.92 -18.38 -12.36
N ALA A 47 8.00 -17.99 -13.63
CA ALA A 47 9.25 -17.55 -14.27
C ALA A 47 8.91 -16.72 -15.51
N LYS A 48 8.48 -15.45 -15.32
CA LYS A 48 8.57 -14.38 -16.33
C LYS A 48 8.16 -13.03 -15.73
N MET A 49 8.99 -12.49 -14.84
CA MET A 49 9.05 -11.05 -14.54
C MET A 49 10.46 -10.71 -14.06
N ILE A 50 11.44 -10.78 -14.98
CA ILE A 50 12.78 -10.23 -14.76
C ILE A 50 13.29 -9.64 -16.09
N ALA A 51 13.37 -8.30 -16.13
CA ALA A 51 14.30 -7.44 -16.90
C ALA A 51 13.75 -6.01 -16.77
N GLY A 52 14.40 -4.98 -16.23
CA GLY A 52 15.79 -4.57 -16.36
C GLY A 52 15.88 -3.38 -17.31
N PHE A 53 15.92 -2.14 -16.79
CA PHE A 53 16.99 -1.12 -16.97
C PHE A 53 16.52 0.36 -16.92
N SER A 54 17.45 1.22 -16.45
CA SER A 54 17.48 2.69 -16.41
C SER A 54 17.48 3.36 -17.81
N PRO A 55 16.97 4.60 -17.99
CA PRO A 55 17.02 5.27 -19.28
C PRO A 55 18.31 6.08 -19.47
N ALA A 56 18.99 5.82 -20.59
CA ALA A 56 19.98 6.74 -21.17
C ALA A 56 19.27 7.67 -22.17
N VAL A 57 19.54 8.97 -22.04
CA VAL A 57 19.09 10.02 -22.94
C VAL A 57 19.94 9.96 -24.22
N ASN A 58 19.31 9.89 -25.39
CA ASN A 58 19.97 10.40 -26.59
C ASN A 58 18.98 10.98 -27.60
N SER A 59 19.30 12.22 -27.98
CA SER A 59 18.64 13.08 -28.95
C SER A 59 19.07 12.74 -30.38
N GLY A 60 18.12 12.67 -31.31
CA GLY A 60 18.39 12.59 -32.74
C GLY A 60 17.14 12.82 -33.58
N LEU A 61 16.94 14.06 -34.00
CA LEU A 61 15.93 14.45 -35.00
C LEU A 61 16.42 14.05 -36.41
N SER A 62 15.54 13.45 -37.21
CA SER A 62 15.60 13.62 -38.67
C SER A 62 14.20 13.74 -39.25
N SER A 63 13.97 14.86 -39.93
CA SER A 63 12.74 15.27 -40.58
C SER A 63 12.49 14.49 -41.88
N GLY A 64 11.33 13.85 -41.97
CA GLY A 64 10.78 13.32 -43.22
C GLY A 64 9.28 13.54 -43.26
N GLN A 65 8.81 14.48 -44.09
CA GLN A 65 7.39 14.71 -44.33
C GLN A 65 6.79 13.46 -44.99
N SER A 66 5.79 12.88 -44.33
CA SER A 66 5.00 11.77 -44.86
C SER A 66 3.52 12.15 -44.82
N THR A 67 2.87 12.05 -45.97
CA THR A 67 1.43 12.19 -46.22
C THR A 67 0.60 11.47 -45.15
N GLY A 68 -0.31 12.21 -44.51
CA GLY A 68 -1.03 11.80 -43.31
C GLY A 68 -2.01 10.66 -43.52
N ILE A 69 -1.57 9.46 -43.15
CA ILE A 69 -2.42 8.52 -42.43
C ILE A 69 -2.51 9.12 -41.01
N ILE A 70 -3.71 9.50 -40.55
CA ILE A 70 -3.91 9.80 -39.13
C ILE A 70 -3.60 8.49 -38.41
N ALA A 71 -2.40 8.35 -37.85
CA ALA A 71 -2.09 7.25 -36.97
C ALA A 71 -3.03 7.39 -35.78
N THR A 72 -4.04 6.54 -35.70
CA THR A 72 -4.90 6.43 -34.52
C THR A 72 -3.97 6.16 -33.34
N MET A 73 -3.90 7.11 -32.41
CA MET A 73 -3.06 6.96 -31.25
C MET A 73 -3.83 6.07 -30.27
N THR A 74 -3.24 4.94 -29.90
CA THR A 74 -3.94 3.97 -29.07
C THR A 74 -3.96 4.45 -27.63
N ALA A 75 -5.15 4.73 -27.11
CA ALA A 75 -5.36 5.20 -25.75
C ALA A 75 -5.26 4.03 -24.74
N ILE A 76 -4.98 4.37 -23.48
CA ILE A 76 -5.08 3.48 -22.33
C ILE A 76 -6.25 3.96 -21.49
N LEU A 77 -7.17 3.05 -21.18
CA LEU A 77 -8.29 3.37 -20.29
C LEU A 77 -7.94 3.01 -18.85
N CYS A 78 -7.81 4.01 -18.00
CA CYS A 78 -7.45 3.87 -16.60
C CYS A 78 -8.68 3.95 -15.73
N VAL A 79 -8.80 3.06 -14.75
CA VAL A 79 -9.92 2.98 -13.80
C VAL A 79 -9.36 3.00 -12.38
N ASP A 80 -9.98 3.76 -11.51
CA ASP A 80 -9.70 3.80 -10.08
C ASP A 80 -10.99 3.54 -9.30
N ILE A 81 -11.02 2.42 -8.57
CA ILE A 81 -12.19 1.92 -7.86
C ILE A 81 -12.05 2.26 -6.38
N GLY A 82 -12.51 3.46 -6.01
CA GLY A 82 -12.58 3.88 -4.60
C GLY A 82 -13.80 3.32 -3.88
N GLY A 83 -13.80 3.41 -2.55
CA GLY A 83 -14.95 2.99 -1.73
C GLY A 83 -16.22 3.85 -1.90
N THR A 84 -16.08 5.08 -2.40
CA THR A 84 -17.21 6.00 -2.61
C THR A 84 -17.43 6.35 -4.07
N GLN A 85 -16.37 6.44 -4.86
CA GLN A 85 -16.42 6.82 -6.27
C GLN A 85 -15.57 5.86 -7.11
N ILE A 86 -16.06 5.55 -8.30
CA ILE A 86 -15.30 4.97 -9.40
C ILE A 86 -14.93 6.11 -10.34
N ARG A 87 -13.66 6.16 -10.73
CA ARG A 87 -13.15 7.10 -11.71
C ARG A 87 -12.65 6.33 -12.91
N ALA A 88 -12.93 6.82 -14.11
CA ALA A 88 -12.42 6.24 -15.34
C ALA A 88 -11.94 7.37 -16.27
N ALA A 89 -10.80 7.19 -16.91
CA ALA A 89 -10.26 8.18 -17.84
C ALA A 89 -9.41 7.53 -18.93
N ALA A 90 -9.51 8.01 -20.16
CA ALA A 90 -8.67 7.56 -21.26
C ALA A 90 -7.50 8.53 -21.44
N TYR A 91 -6.29 7.99 -21.55
CA TYR A 91 -5.06 8.76 -21.75
C TYR A 91 -4.34 8.29 -23.01
N LEU A 92 -3.65 9.23 -23.66
CA LEU A 92 -2.60 8.87 -24.59
C LEU A 92 -1.31 8.56 -23.80
N PRO A 93 -0.52 7.56 -24.20
CA PRO A 93 0.75 7.27 -23.54
C PRO A 93 1.65 8.51 -23.43
N GLY A 94 2.25 8.71 -22.25
CA GLY A 94 3.09 9.86 -21.93
C GLY A 94 2.35 11.19 -21.71
N ASN A 95 1.01 11.22 -21.80
CA ASN A 95 0.21 12.41 -21.56
C ASN A 95 -0.67 12.26 -20.31
N LEU A 96 -0.51 13.17 -19.35
CA LEU A 96 -1.28 13.19 -18.11
C LEU A 96 -2.62 13.93 -18.22
N GLN A 97 -2.92 14.54 -19.37
CA GLN A 97 -4.22 15.12 -19.66
C GLN A 97 -5.11 14.05 -20.32
N PRO A 98 -6.25 13.68 -19.70
CA PRO A 98 -7.12 12.66 -20.25
C PRO A 98 -7.89 13.19 -21.47
N LEU A 99 -8.10 12.33 -22.47
CA LEU A 99 -9.01 12.58 -23.59
C LEU A 99 -10.47 12.66 -23.10
N THR A 100 -10.81 11.81 -22.14
CA THR A 100 -12.13 11.66 -21.54
C THR A 100 -11.96 11.31 -20.07
N SER A 101 -12.85 11.81 -19.21
CA SER A 101 -12.86 11.48 -17.79
C SER A 101 -14.27 11.41 -17.25
N ARG A 102 -14.53 10.43 -16.39
CA ARG A 102 -15.79 10.20 -15.70
C ARG A 102 -15.55 9.88 -14.23
N ARG A 103 -16.49 10.33 -13.40
CA ARG A 103 -16.58 10.01 -11.98
C ARG A 103 -18.02 9.65 -11.69
N ILE A 104 -18.22 8.49 -11.07
CA ILE A 104 -19.54 7.98 -10.71
C ILE A 104 -19.50 7.38 -9.29
N PRO A 105 -20.62 7.35 -8.56
CA PRO A 105 -20.68 6.65 -7.28
C PRO A 105 -20.38 5.15 -7.43
N THR A 106 -19.58 4.61 -6.51
CA THR A 106 -19.26 3.16 -6.43
C THR A 106 -20.49 2.35 -6.07
N HIS A 107 -21.31 2.86 -5.15
CA HIS A 107 -22.51 2.19 -4.66
C HIS A 107 -23.76 2.95 -5.10
N VAL A 108 -24.67 2.22 -5.74
CA VAL A 108 -26.04 2.66 -6.04
C VAL A 108 -26.97 1.54 -5.60
N ALA A 109 -28.06 1.89 -4.91
CA ALA A 109 -28.98 0.91 -4.36
C ALA A 109 -29.57 0.03 -5.48
N GLY A 110 -29.41 -1.29 -5.35
CA GLY A 110 -29.92 -2.27 -6.33
C GLY A 110 -29.01 -2.54 -7.53
N GLU A 111 -27.86 -1.87 -7.65
CA GLU A 111 -26.88 -2.11 -8.73
C GLU A 111 -25.61 -2.78 -8.18
N PRO A 112 -25.16 -3.91 -8.77
CA PRO A 112 -23.86 -4.48 -8.46
C PRO A 112 -22.73 -3.51 -8.80
N VAL A 113 -21.69 -3.46 -7.97
CA VAL A 113 -20.53 -2.59 -8.17
C VAL A 113 -19.82 -2.89 -9.48
N PHE A 114 -19.83 -4.15 -9.94
CA PHE A 114 -19.25 -4.50 -11.23
C PHE A 114 -19.96 -3.79 -12.41
N GLU A 115 -21.30 -3.69 -12.39
CA GLU A 115 -22.05 -2.96 -13.41
C GLU A 115 -21.73 -1.46 -13.38
N ARG A 116 -21.47 -0.91 -12.18
CA ARG A 116 -20.96 0.46 -12.03
C ARG A 116 -19.60 0.62 -12.71
N VAL A 117 -18.68 -0.32 -12.51
CA VAL A 117 -17.36 -0.31 -13.17
C VAL A 117 -17.52 -0.34 -14.70
N LEU A 118 -18.40 -1.19 -15.24
CA LEU A 118 -18.70 -1.23 -16.67
C LEU A 118 -19.22 0.11 -17.19
N ALA A 119 -20.22 0.68 -16.52
CA ALA A 119 -20.79 1.98 -16.89
C ALA A 119 -19.75 3.11 -16.86
N GLY A 120 -18.84 3.10 -15.88
CA GLY A 120 -17.75 4.07 -15.78
C GLY A 120 -16.77 3.97 -16.95
N ILE A 121 -16.38 2.73 -17.29
CA ILE A 121 -15.48 2.42 -18.43
C ILE A 121 -16.13 2.85 -19.75
N GLU A 122 -17.37 2.45 -19.99
CA GLU A 122 -18.12 2.80 -21.21
C GLU A 122 -18.29 4.31 -21.37
N ALA A 123 -18.64 5.01 -20.30
CA ALA A 123 -18.82 6.46 -20.34
C ALA A 123 -17.51 7.24 -20.53
N ALA A 124 -16.37 6.62 -20.21
CA ALA A 124 -15.03 7.18 -20.42
C ALA A 124 -14.37 6.67 -21.71
N TRP A 125 -15.00 5.76 -22.46
CA TRP A 125 -14.42 5.23 -23.69
C TRP A 125 -14.27 6.35 -24.74
N PRO A 126 -13.07 6.54 -25.33
CA PRO A 126 -12.86 7.61 -26.30
C PRO A 126 -13.59 7.30 -27.62
N ALA A 127 -14.23 8.31 -28.21
CA ALA A 127 -15.01 8.14 -29.44
C ALA A 127 -14.15 8.04 -30.71
N GLN A 128 -12.94 8.61 -30.69
CA GLN A 128 -12.09 8.80 -31.87
C GLN A 128 -10.80 7.98 -31.85
N GLU A 129 -10.45 7.37 -30.71
CA GLU A 129 -9.22 6.61 -30.54
C GLU A 129 -9.52 5.15 -30.22
N ASP A 130 -8.64 4.23 -30.64
CA ASP A 130 -8.71 2.84 -30.20
C ASP A 130 -8.12 2.69 -28.79
N VAL A 131 -8.56 1.67 -28.05
CA VAL A 131 -8.07 1.39 -26.69
C VAL A 131 -7.13 0.18 -26.71
N ALA A 132 -5.87 0.41 -26.35
CA ALA A 132 -4.84 -0.62 -26.32
C ALA A 132 -5.02 -1.60 -25.14
N ALA A 133 -5.42 -1.07 -23.99
CA ALA A 133 -5.61 -1.83 -22.75
C ALA A 133 -6.49 -1.04 -21.75
N ILE A 134 -7.03 -1.77 -20.78
CA ILE A 134 -7.66 -1.23 -19.59
C ILE A 134 -6.75 -1.49 -18.39
N SER A 135 -6.51 -0.51 -17.55
CA SER A 135 -5.72 -0.67 -16.32
C SER A 135 -6.49 -0.18 -15.11
N VAL A 136 -6.52 -0.98 -14.04
CA VAL A 136 -7.45 -0.82 -12.93
C VAL A 136 -6.70 -0.78 -11.60
N ALA A 137 -6.79 0.36 -10.91
CA ALA A 137 -6.58 0.47 -9.47
C ALA A 137 -7.82 -0.08 -8.76
N ALA A 138 -7.65 -1.16 -8.01
CA ALA A 138 -8.70 -1.80 -7.26
C ALA A 138 -8.32 -1.95 -5.78
N PRO A 139 -9.30 -1.94 -4.86
CA PRO A 139 -9.03 -2.18 -3.46
C PRO A 139 -8.59 -3.64 -3.27
N GLY A 140 -7.57 -3.84 -2.43
CA GLY A 140 -7.03 -5.16 -2.11
C GLY A 140 -7.66 -5.81 -0.88
N PRO A 141 -7.18 -7.02 -0.51
CA PRO A 141 -6.10 -7.77 -1.18
C PRO A 141 -6.52 -8.37 -2.52
N LEU A 142 -5.60 -8.38 -3.49
CA LEU A 142 -5.81 -8.97 -4.82
C LEU A 142 -4.52 -9.59 -5.38
N ASP A 143 -4.66 -10.46 -6.38
CA ASP A 143 -3.54 -10.98 -7.18
C ASP A 143 -3.45 -10.22 -8.52
N PRO A 144 -2.44 -9.37 -8.72
CA PRO A 144 -2.24 -8.61 -9.96
C PRO A 144 -1.95 -9.50 -11.18
N ALA A 145 -1.43 -10.72 -10.98
CA ALA A 145 -1.09 -11.61 -12.09
C ALA A 145 -2.32 -12.20 -12.77
N SER A 146 -3.33 -12.61 -11.97
CA SER A 146 -4.60 -13.14 -12.49
C SER A 146 -5.70 -12.08 -12.59
N GLY A 147 -5.55 -10.94 -11.92
CA GLY A 147 -6.61 -9.94 -11.77
C GLY A 147 -7.76 -10.42 -10.87
N LEU A 148 -7.48 -11.38 -9.98
CA LEU A 148 -8.42 -11.91 -8.99
C LEU A 148 -8.42 -11.04 -7.74
N VAL A 149 -9.58 -10.51 -7.36
CA VAL A 149 -9.77 -9.80 -6.10
C VAL A 149 -10.18 -10.81 -5.02
N PHE A 150 -9.34 -11.02 -4.00
CA PHE A 150 -9.61 -12.02 -2.96
C PHE A 150 -10.79 -11.60 -2.08
N SER A 151 -10.73 -10.37 -1.58
CA SER A 151 -11.76 -9.69 -0.83
C SER A 151 -11.45 -8.21 -0.80
N THR A 152 -12.42 -7.37 -0.44
CA THR A 152 -12.17 -5.94 -0.25
C THR A 152 -12.90 -5.43 0.98
N PRO A 153 -12.39 -4.41 1.67
CA PRO A 153 -13.07 -3.85 2.83
C PRO A 153 -14.34 -3.08 2.44
N ASN A 154 -14.37 -2.47 1.26
CA ASN A 154 -15.42 -1.53 0.84
C ASN A 154 -16.47 -2.16 -0.10
N ILE A 155 -16.12 -3.21 -0.86
CA ILE A 155 -17.01 -3.90 -1.81
C ILE A 155 -17.20 -5.35 -1.33
N LYS A 156 -18.19 -5.55 -0.45
CA LYS A 156 -18.43 -6.84 0.24
C LYS A 156 -18.89 -7.97 -0.68
N GLU A 157 -19.48 -7.63 -1.83
CA GLU A 157 -19.93 -8.59 -2.83
C GLU A 157 -18.78 -9.22 -3.64
N TRP A 158 -17.55 -8.71 -3.51
CA TRP A 158 -16.38 -9.26 -4.17
C TRP A 158 -15.62 -10.19 -3.24
N VAL A 159 -15.76 -11.50 -3.49
CA VAL A 159 -14.99 -12.56 -2.82
C VAL A 159 -14.49 -13.52 -3.89
N ASN A 160 -13.16 -13.62 -4.03
CA ASN A 160 -12.51 -14.31 -5.15
C ASN A 160 -13.11 -13.88 -6.51
N PHE A 161 -13.29 -12.58 -6.69
CA PHE A 161 -13.96 -12.01 -7.86
C PHE A 161 -12.95 -11.84 -9.01
N PRO A 162 -13.16 -12.48 -10.17
CA PRO A 162 -12.21 -12.46 -11.29
C PRO A 162 -12.40 -11.17 -12.12
N LEU A 163 -12.04 -10.02 -11.52
CA LEU A 163 -12.24 -8.70 -12.11
C LEU A 163 -11.55 -8.57 -13.47
N GLY A 164 -10.27 -8.95 -13.55
CA GLY A 164 -9.49 -8.85 -14.78
C GLY A 164 -10.08 -9.67 -15.93
N GLU A 165 -10.46 -10.93 -15.65
CA GLU A 165 -11.07 -11.82 -16.65
C GLU A 165 -12.41 -11.29 -17.16
N LYS A 166 -13.30 -10.87 -16.25
CA LYS A 166 -14.62 -10.35 -16.61
C LYS A 166 -14.53 -9.08 -17.46
N LEU A 167 -13.63 -8.17 -17.11
CA LEU A 167 -13.39 -6.96 -17.91
C LEU A 167 -12.79 -7.31 -19.28
N ALA A 168 -11.84 -8.25 -19.34
CA ALA A 168 -11.23 -8.68 -20.59
C ALA A 168 -12.25 -9.32 -21.53
N GLN A 169 -13.16 -10.15 -21.00
CA GLN A 169 -14.27 -10.74 -21.76
C GLN A 169 -15.25 -9.68 -22.26
N ARG A 170 -15.58 -8.67 -21.44
CA ARG A 170 -16.57 -7.65 -21.79
C ARG A 170 -16.07 -6.67 -22.85
N PHE A 171 -14.80 -6.27 -22.80
CA PHE A 171 -14.24 -5.23 -23.66
C PHE A 171 -13.32 -5.76 -24.75
N GLU A 172 -12.99 -7.05 -24.74
CA GLU A 172 -12.10 -7.70 -25.71
C GLU A 172 -10.72 -7.04 -25.79
N ARG A 173 -10.24 -6.50 -24.65
CA ARG A 173 -8.93 -5.84 -24.53
C ARG A 173 -8.10 -6.44 -23.39
N PRO A 174 -6.77 -6.33 -23.44
CA PRO A 174 -5.91 -6.60 -22.30
C PRO A 174 -6.36 -5.80 -21.07
N VAL A 175 -6.43 -6.46 -19.92
CA VAL A 175 -6.75 -5.83 -18.64
C VAL A 175 -5.62 -6.06 -17.66
N PHE A 176 -5.15 -4.99 -17.02
CA PHE A 176 -4.21 -5.03 -15.92
C PHE A 176 -4.92 -4.56 -14.66
N VAL A 177 -4.82 -5.34 -13.58
CA VAL A 177 -5.44 -4.99 -12.30
C VAL A 177 -4.34 -4.97 -11.26
N ASN A 178 -4.34 -3.97 -10.39
CA ASN A 178 -3.43 -3.90 -9.27
C ASN A 178 -4.07 -3.16 -8.09
N ASN A 179 -3.45 -3.30 -6.92
CA ASN A 179 -3.87 -2.60 -5.74
C ASN A 179 -3.72 -1.07 -5.92
N ASP A 180 -4.69 -0.32 -5.42
CA ASP A 180 -4.75 1.14 -5.46
C ASP A 180 -3.53 1.84 -4.85
N ALA A 181 -3.05 1.41 -3.68
CA ALA A 181 -1.85 1.97 -3.04
C ALA A 181 -0.57 1.64 -3.83
N ASN A 182 -0.48 0.44 -4.40
CA ASN A 182 0.59 0.08 -5.33
C ASN A 182 0.60 0.99 -6.56
N LEU A 183 -0.56 1.24 -7.17
CA LEU A 183 -0.63 2.10 -8.35
C LEU A 183 -0.35 3.56 -8.01
N ALA A 184 -0.84 4.07 -6.88
CA ALA A 184 -0.45 5.40 -6.41
C ALA A 184 1.08 5.52 -6.26
N ALA A 185 1.76 4.50 -5.73
CA ALA A 185 3.22 4.47 -5.66
C ALA A 185 3.88 4.49 -7.05
N VAL A 186 3.38 3.68 -7.99
CA VAL A 186 3.88 3.65 -9.38
C VAL A 186 3.65 4.99 -10.08
N GLY A 187 2.50 5.63 -9.86
CA GLY A 187 2.18 6.96 -10.38
C GLY A 187 3.16 8.01 -9.86
N GLU A 188 3.33 8.10 -8.53
CA GLU A 188 4.27 9.04 -7.91
C GLU A 188 5.72 8.78 -8.34
N TRP A 189 6.11 7.51 -8.47
CA TRP A 189 7.44 7.12 -8.96
C TRP A 189 7.68 7.57 -10.40
N ARG A 190 6.70 7.38 -11.30
CA ARG A 190 6.85 7.68 -12.72
C ARG A 190 6.64 9.15 -13.06
N TYR A 191 5.66 9.79 -12.43
CA TYR A 191 5.12 11.08 -12.84
C TYR A 191 5.07 12.14 -11.74
N GLY A 192 5.20 11.75 -10.46
CA GLY A 192 5.07 12.64 -9.31
C GLY A 192 6.35 12.83 -8.49
N ALA A 193 6.20 12.87 -7.17
CA ALA A 193 7.23 13.20 -6.20
C ALA A 193 8.40 12.21 -6.15
N GLY A 194 8.21 11.01 -6.70
CA GLY A 194 9.20 9.94 -6.73
C GLY A 194 10.12 9.94 -7.95
N ARG A 195 9.92 10.86 -8.90
CA ARG A 195 10.68 10.89 -10.15
C ARG A 195 12.19 10.99 -9.89
N GLY A 196 12.94 10.12 -10.57
CA GLY A 196 14.40 10.05 -10.46
C GLY A 196 14.90 9.18 -9.30
N HIS A 197 14.02 8.70 -8.43
CA HIS A 197 14.37 7.78 -7.35
C HIS A 197 14.16 6.32 -7.77
N ARG A 198 15.18 5.49 -7.53
CA ARG A 198 15.14 4.05 -7.85
C ARG A 198 14.53 3.20 -6.73
N ASN A 199 14.63 3.70 -5.50
CA ASN A 199 14.09 3.08 -4.29
C ASN A 199 13.18 4.10 -3.60
N LEU A 200 11.89 3.80 -3.55
CA LEU A 200 10.83 4.67 -3.09
C LEU A 200 9.86 3.92 -2.18
N LEU A 201 9.49 4.57 -1.09
CA LEU A 201 8.38 4.15 -0.23
C LEU A 201 7.24 5.15 -0.42
N TYR A 202 6.05 4.65 -0.75
CA TYR A 202 4.83 5.44 -0.75
C TYR A 202 3.93 4.97 0.40
N LEU A 203 3.37 5.92 1.14
CA LEU A 203 2.35 5.66 2.17
C LEU A 203 1.15 6.57 1.92
N THR A 204 -0.03 5.99 1.69
CA THR A 204 -1.28 6.74 1.68
C THR A 204 -1.92 6.68 3.05
N ILE A 205 -2.21 7.84 3.64
CA ILE A 205 -2.82 7.98 4.96
C ILE A 205 -4.16 8.68 4.78
N SER A 206 -5.24 7.93 4.93
CA SER A 206 -6.60 8.40 4.67
C SER A 206 -7.58 7.73 5.65
N THR A 207 -8.66 7.14 5.14
CA THR A 207 -9.56 6.24 5.89
C THR A 207 -8.82 5.00 6.42
N GLY A 208 -7.82 4.52 5.67
CA GLY A 208 -6.88 3.49 6.08
C GLY A 208 -5.43 3.95 5.91
N ILE A 209 -4.50 3.01 6.07
CA ILE A 209 -3.09 3.22 5.68
C ILE A 209 -2.71 2.14 4.67
N GLY A 210 -2.43 2.57 3.44
CA GLY A 210 -1.92 1.71 2.37
C GLY A 210 -0.48 2.08 2.04
N GLY A 211 0.22 1.19 1.34
CA GLY A 211 1.59 1.47 0.91
C GLY A 211 1.94 0.80 -0.41
N GLY A 212 3.01 1.31 -1.01
CA GLY A 212 3.66 0.70 -2.16
C GLY A 212 5.15 0.92 -2.07
N VAL A 213 5.93 -0.08 -2.48
CA VAL A 213 7.39 -0.04 -2.43
C VAL A 213 7.94 -0.24 -3.83
N ILE A 214 8.77 0.70 -4.28
CA ILE A 214 9.61 0.53 -5.47
C ILE A 214 11.03 0.23 -4.99
N LEU A 215 11.61 -0.88 -5.46
CA LEU A 215 13.02 -1.21 -5.26
C LEU A 215 13.66 -1.48 -6.61
N GLU A 216 14.82 -0.88 -6.84
CA GLU A 216 15.58 -1.04 -8.08
C GLU A 216 14.72 -0.85 -9.34
N ASP A 217 13.90 0.20 -9.35
CA ASP A 217 12.99 0.55 -10.45
C ASP A 217 11.83 -0.44 -10.65
N ARG A 218 11.49 -1.24 -9.63
CA ARG A 218 10.42 -2.25 -9.69
C ARG A 218 9.48 -2.18 -8.52
N LEU A 219 8.19 -2.27 -8.79
CA LEU A 219 7.17 -2.45 -7.76
C LEU A 219 7.36 -3.81 -7.06
N VAL A 220 7.42 -3.77 -5.73
CA VAL A 220 7.51 -4.97 -4.90
C VAL A 220 6.12 -5.58 -4.74
N LEU A 221 5.89 -6.70 -5.44
CA LEU A 221 4.63 -7.44 -5.38
C LEU A 221 4.68 -8.68 -4.46
N GLY A 222 5.88 -9.19 -4.18
CA GLY A 222 6.05 -10.46 -3.47
C GLY A 222 5.53 -11.66 -4.28
N TRP A 223 5.27 -12.79 -3.60
CA TRP A 223 4.88 -14.05 -4.24
C TRP A 223 3.49 -14.03 -4.90
N ARG A 224 2.53 -13.32 -4.29
CA ARG A 224 1.10 -13.30 -4.70
C ARG A 224 0.53 -11.89 -4.91
N GLY A 225 1.38 -10.88 -5.07
CA GLY A 225 0.92 -9.49 -5.13
C GLY A 225 0.52 -8.87 -3.80
N LEU A 226 0.79 -9.55 -2.68
CA LEU A 226 0.37 -9.18 -1.32
C LEU A 226 1.50 -8.56 -0.48
N ALA A 227 2.62 -8.17 -1.11
CA ALA A 227 3.66 -7.43 -0.41
C ALA A 227 3.22 -5.98 -0.13
N ALA A 228 3.92 -5.31 0.79
CA ALA A 228 3.73 -3.89 1.10
C ALA A 228 2.35 -3.51 1.69
N GLU A 229 1.73 -4.40 2.47
CA GLU A 229 0.60 -4.10 3.37
C GLU A 229 1.07 -3.29 4.60
N LEU A 230 1.68 -2.13 4.36
CA LEU A 230 2.44 -1.35 5.34
C LEU A 230 1.57 -0.78 6.46
N GLY A 231 0.28 -0.57 6.24
CA GLY A 231 -0.64 -0.14 7.31
C GLY A 231 -0.97 -1.22 8.33
N HIS A 232 -0.71 -2.49 7.99
CA HIS A 232 -1.05 -3.65 8.80
C HIS A 232 0.15 -4.22 9.59
N ILE A 233 1.24 -3.46 9.74
CA ILE A 233 2.30 -3.81 10.68
C ILE A 233 1.91 -3.43 12.11
N THR A 234 2.24 -4.27 13.09
CA THR A 234 1.97 -4.00 14.51
C THR A 234 2.98 -3.02 15.08
N VAL A 235 2.54 -1.80 15.38
CA VAL A 235 3.36 -0.74 16.02
C VAL A 235 3.00 -0.51 17.49
N LEU A 236 1.85 -1.04 17.92
CA LEU A 236 1.40 -0.95 19.30
C LEU A 236 0.79 -2.29 19.72
N PRO A 237 1.60 -3.25 20.22
CA PRO A 237 1.08 -4.53 20.71
C PRO A 237 -0.08 -4.32 21.69
N ASN A 238 -1.14 -5.13 21.54
CA ASN A 238 -2.40 -5.02 22.30
C ASN A 238 -3.19 -3.70 22.10
N GLY A 239 -2.79 -2.86 21.15
CA GLY A 239 -3.44 -1.60 20.81
C GLY A 239 -4.86 -1.72 20.24
N PRO A 240 -5.40 -0.63 19.69
CA PRO A 240 -6.76 -0.62 19.12
C PRO A 240 -6.96 -1.67 18.03
N GLN A 241 -8.21 -2.09 17.84
CA GLN A 241 -8.57 -3.02 16.76
C GLN A 241 -8.47 -2.31 15.40
N CYS A 242 -7.81 -2.96 14.44
CA CYS A 242 -7.73 -2.56 13.05
C CYS A 242 -9.00 -3.02 12.31
N SER A 243 -9.30 -2.38 11.18
CA SER A 243 -10.40 -2.76 10.29
C SER A 243 -10.34 -4.22 9.82
N CYS A 244 -9.12 -4.77 9.68
CA CYS A 244 -8.88 -6.16 9.30
C CYS A 244 -9.14 -7.18 10.43
N GLY A 245 -9.54 -6.73 11.63
CA GLY A 245 -9.84 -7.58 12.79
C GLY A 245 -8.66 -7.83 13.75
N GLN A 246 -7.42 -7.56 13.33
CA GLN A 246 -6.24 -7.65 14.19
C GLN A 246 -6.09 -6.41 15.08
N ARG A 247 -5.05 -6.35 15.93
CA ARG A 247 -4.85 -5.27 16.91
C ARG A 247 -3.49 -4.63 16.79
N GLY A 248 -3.44 -3.32 17.05
CA GLY A 248 -2.16 -2.60 17.20
C GLY A 248 -1.47 -2.23 15.89
N HIS A 249 -2.17 -2.38 14.76
CA HIS A 249 -1.64 -2.00 13.46
C HIS A 249 -1.42 -0.49 13.36
N LEU A 250 -0.48 -0.08 12.49
CA LEU A 250 -0.22 1.32 12.18
C LEU A 250 -1.50 2.06 11.77
N GLU A 251 -2.32 1.46 10.91
CA GLU A 251 -3.63 1.98 10.50
C GLU A 251 -4.52 2.27 11.73
N ALA A 252 -4.55 1.37 12.71
CA ALA A 252 -5.39 1.47 13.89
C ALA A 252 -4.98 2.60 14.86
N VAL A 253 -3.82 3.22 14.63
CA VAL A 253 -3.30 4.29 15.49
C VAL A 253 -3.03 5.60 14.76
N ALA A 254 -2.85 5.61 13.44
CA ALA A 254 -2.44 6.78 12.67
C ALA A 254 -3.33 7.14 11.46
N SER A 255 -4.33 6.32 11.11
CA SER A 255 -5.31 6.69 10.07
C SER A 255 -6.22 7.84 10.54
N GLY A 256 -6.93 8.47 9.61
CA GLY A 256 -7.91 9.52 9.91
C GLY A 256 -8.98 9.06 10.93
N PRO A 257 -9.61 7.88 10.74
CA PRO A 257 -10.51 7.32 11.74
C PRO A 257 -9.85 7.03 13.09
N ALA A 258 -8.59 6.60 13.11
CA ALA A 258 -7.87 6.36 14.36
C ALA A 258 -7.58 7.66 15.15
N ILE A 259 -7.21 8.73 14.45
CA ILE A 259 -7.06 10.08 15.03
C ILE A 259 -8.40 10.54 15.63
N ALA A 260 -9.49 10.40 14.87
CA ALA A 260 -10.82 10.79 15.33
C ALA A 260 -11.31 9.94 16.52
N ALA A 261 -11.05 8.63 16.51
CA ALA A 261 -11.38 7.74 17.61
C ALA A 261 -10.62 8.10 18.88
N TYR A 262 -9.34 8.45 18.77
CA TYR A 262 -8.54 8.92 19.90
C TYR A 262 -9.13 10.21 20.51
N VAL A 263 -9.44 11.22 19.69
CA VAL A 263 -10.05 12.47 20.17
C VAL A 263 -11.39 12.20 20.86
N ARG A 264 -12.27 11.38 20.26
CA ARG A 264 -13.56 11.00 20.88
C ARG A 264 -13.37 10.35 22.25
N ALA A 265 -12.43 9.42 22.37
CA ALA A 265 -12.16 8.73 23.63
C ALA A 265 -11.65 9.70 24.72
N GLN A 266 -10.77 10.64 24.36
CA GLN A 266 -10.28 11.64 25.31
C GLN A 266 -11.37 12.63 25.74
N LEU A 267 -12.23 13.07 24.82
CA LEU A 267 -13.40 13.91 25.16
C LEU A 267 -14.36 13.19 26.11
N GLN A 268 -14.63 11.89 25.88
CA GLN A 268 -15.45 11.07 26.78
C GLN A 268 -14.81 10.90 28.16
N ALA A 269 -13.48 10.89 28.24
CA ALA A 269 -12.73 10.87 29.48
C ALA A 269 -12.64 12.24 30.18
N GLY A 270 -13.27 13.28 29.61
CA GLY A 270 -13.32 14.62 30.20
C GLY A 270 -12.09 15.49 29.93
N VAL A 271 -11.25 15.12 28.94
CA VAL A 271 -10.11 15.96 28.54
C VAL A 271 -10.64 17.27 27.91
N PRO A 272 -10.22 18.46 28.39
CA PRO A 272 -10.66 19.73 27.83
C PRO A 272 -10.24 19.90 26.37
N SER A 273 -11.14 20.46 25.56
CA SER A 273 -10.90 20.79 24.15
C SER A 273 -11.89 21.84 23.66
N GLN A 274 -11.53 22.53 22.58
CA GLN A 274 -12.42 23.36 21.78
C GLN A 274 -13.46 22.54 21.00
N LEU A 275 -13.28 21.22 20.90
CA LEU A 275 -14.19 20.31 20.23
C LEU A 275 -15.17 19.66 21.21
N THR A 276 -16.41 19.48 20.75
CA THR A 276 -17.40 18.60 21.38
C THR A 276 -17.48 17.26 20.64
N LEU A 277 -18.08 16.25 21.28
CA LEU A 277 -18.27 14.93 20.66
C LEU A 277 -19.05 14.97 19.33
N ALA A 278 -19.98 15.91 19.19
CA ALA A 278 -20.77 16.10 17.97
C ALA A 278 -19.96 16.70 16.81
N GLN A 279 -18.85 17.37 17.11
CA GLN A 279 -18.02 18.08 16.12
C GLN A 279 -16.86 17.23 15.60
N VAL A 280 -16.63 16.03 16.13
CA VAL A 280 -15.44 15.23 15.79
C VAL A 280 -15.50 14.71 14.35
N THR A 281 -14.85 15.44 13.46
CA THR A 281 -14.58 15.11 12.06
C THR A 281 -13.10 15.36 11.76
N PRO A 282 -12.50 14.71 10.75
CA PRO A 282 -11.10 14.95 10.38
C PRO A 282 -10.77 16.44 10.17
N GLN A 283 -11.67 17.16 9.47
CA GLN A 283 -11.54 18.58 9.19
C GLN A 283 -11.57 19.41 10.47
N ALA A 284 -12.57 19.19 11.33
CA ALA A 284 -12.69 19.93 12.59
C ALA A 284 -11.50 19.68 13.54
N ILE A 285 -10.96 18.46 13.58
CA ILE A 285 -9.76 18.15 14.36
C ILE A 285 -8.55 18.89 13.82
N ALA A 286 -8.32 18.88 12.50
CA ALA A 286 -7.22 19.63 11.88
C ALA A 286 -7.32 21.12 12.18
N GLU A 287 -8.50 21.71 12.00
CA GLU A 287 -8.73 23.13 12.28
C GLU A 287 -8.54 23.48 13.75
N ALA A 288 -9.05 22.66 14.68
CA ALA A 288 -8.86 22.88 16.11
C ALA A 288 -7.38 22.83 16.49
N ALA A 289 -6.62 21.87 15.94
CA ALA A 289 -5.18 21.76 16.17
C ALA A 289 -4.43 23.02 15.69
N ARG A 290 -4.78 23.54 14.50
CA ARG A 290 -4.21 24.79 13.95
C ARG A 290 -4.59 26.03 14.77
N ARG A 291 -5.75 26.02 15.43
CA ARG A 291 -6.17 27.04 16.42
C ARG A 291 -5.59 26.84 17.81
N GLY A 292 -4.66 25.89 17.99
CA GLY A 292 -3.96 25.67 19.25
C GLY A 292 -4.70 24.79 20.26
N ASP A 293 -5.73 24.05 19.85
CA ASP A 293 -6.38 23.06 20.72
C ASP A 293 -5.40 21.94 21.12
N ALA A 294 -5.15 21.79 22.43
CA ALA A 294 -4.14 20.88 22.93
C ALA A 294 -4.45 19.41 22.62
N LEU A 295 -5.71 18.98 22.75
CA LEU A 295 -6.11 17.61 22.48
C LEU A 295 -5.98 17.26 20.99
N ALA A 296 -6.44 18.16 20.10
CA ALA A 296 -6.33 17.96 18.68
C ALA A 296 -4.86 17.91 18.21
N ARG A 297 -3.99 18.78 18.74
CA ARG A 297 -2.54 18.72 18.49
C ARG A 297 -1.95 17.40 18.98
N GLN A 298 -2.27 16.99 20.20
CA GLN A 298 -1.80 15.73 20.77
C GLN A 298 -2.19 14.52 19.90
N ALA A 299 -3.37 14.55 19.28
CA ALA A 299 -3.84 13.48 18.40
C ALA A 299 -2.96 13.34 17.14
N TYR A 300 -2.62 14.46 16.48
CA TYR A 300 -1.72 14.46 15.33
C TYR A 300 -0.27 14.14 15.72
N GLU A 301 0.22 14.72 16.82
CA GLU A 301 1.56 14.42 17.33
C GLU A 301 1.71 12.92 17.63
N ARG A 302 0.67 12.31 18.22
CA ARG A 302 0.60 10.85 18.47
C ARG A 302 0.65 10.07 17.16
N ALA A 303 -0.12 10.44 16.14
CA ALA A 303 -0.09 9.77 14.84
C ALA A 303 1.30 9.88 14.21
N GLY A 304 1.91 11.07 14.22
CA GLY A 304 3.26 11.30 13.72
C GLY A 304 4.31 10.43 14.41
N ARG A 305 4.24 10.24 15.73
CA ARG A 305 5.14 9.32 16.44
C ARG A 305 5.05 7.88 15.91
N PHE A 306 3.85 7.35 15.75
CA PHE A 306 3.67 5.99 15.22
C PHE A 306 4.11 5.86 13.76
N LEU A 307 3.85 6.88 12.95
CA LEU A 307 4.34 6.95 11.56
C LEU A 307 5.87 7.01 11.52
N GLY A 308 6.51 7.80 12.38
CA GLY A 308 7.97 7.93 12.45
C GLY A 308 8.64 6.61 12.83
N GLN A 309 8.11 5.90 13.83
CA GLN A 309 8.58 4.56 14.19
C GLN A 309 8.42 3.58 13.03
N ALA A 310 7.23 3.51 12.42
CA ALA A 310 6.98 2.61 11.30
C ALA A 310 7.89 2.89 10.10
N ILE A 311 8.09 4.16 9.76
CA ILE A 311 8.99 4.55 8.67
C ILE A 311 10.43 4.16 9.02
N ALA A 312 10.88 4.28 10.27
CA ALA A 312 12.20 3.80 10.68
C ALA A 312 12.36 2.29 10.42
N ASP A 313 11.36 1.50 10.78
CA ASP A 313 11.33 0.05 10.51
C ASP A 313 11.35 -0.23 9.00
N PHE A 314 10.64 0.57 8.20
CA PHE A 314 10.67 0.47 6.73
C PHE A 314 12.01 0.88 6.13
N LEU A 315 12.71 1.85 6.70
CA LEU A 315 14.08 2.19 6.27
C LEU A 315 15.04 1.02 6.53
N HIS A 316 14.88 0.28 7.64
CA HIS A 316 15.68 -0.91 7.91
C HIS A 316 15.38 -2.04 6.93
N ALA A 317 14.12 -2.19 6.52
CA ALA A 317 13.69 -3.25 5.62
C ALA A 317 14.01 -2.96 4.14
N PHE A 318 13.83 -1.73 3.68
CA PHE A 318 13.82 -1.38 2.26
C PHE A 318 14.87 -0.32 1.86
N ASN A 319 15.35 0.47 2.83
CA ASN A 319 16.32 1.56 2.62
C ASN A 319 16.04 2.45 1.38
N PRO A 320 14.84 3.06 1.29
CA PRO A 320 14.49 3.95 0.18
C PRO A 320 15.27 5.26 0.25
N SER A 321 15.40 5.92 -0.90
CA SER A 321 15.95 7.28 -1.00
C SER A 321 14.89 8.38 -0.83
N VAL A 322 13.61 8.01 -0.96
CA VAL A 322 12.48 8.92 -0.80
C VAL A 322 11.30 8.21 -0.14
N VAL A 323 10.64 8.90 0.79
CA VAL A 323 9.36 8.53 1.38
C VAL A 323 8.32 9.57 0.97
N VAL A 324 7.29 9.13 0.25
CA VAL A 324 6.20 9.97 -0.24
C VAL A 324 4.94 9.70 0.58
N LEU A 325 4.42 10.73 1.24
CA LEU A 325 3.18 10.69 2.02
C LEU A 325 2.01 11.21 1.19
N GLY A 326 1.04 10.35 0.88
CA GLY A 326 -0.19 10.69 0.19
C GLY A 326 -1.44 10.51 1.05
N GLY A 327 -2.61 10.66 0.45
CA GLY A 327 -3.91 10.47 1.10
C GLY A 327 -4.41 11.69 1.88
N GLY A 328 -5.69 11.68 2.28
CA GLY A 328 -6.36 12.85 2.85
C GLY A 328 -5.73 13.40 4.14
N VAL A 329 -5.12 12.54 4.97
CA VAL A 329 -4.45 12.98 6.21
C VAL A 329 -3.13 13.69 5.89
N SER A 330 -2.45 13.36 4.79
CA SER A 330 -1.20 14.04 4.37
C SER A 330 -1.37 15.54 4.11
N GLN A 331 -2.61 15.99 3.83
CA GLN A 331 -2.97 17.42 3.72
C GLN A 331 -2.91 18.17 5.05
N SER A 332 -2.73 17.45 6.16
CA SER A 332 -2.47 17.98 7.49
C SER A 332 -1.07 17.60 7.97
N SER A 333 -0.12 17.41 7.04
CA SER A 333 1.28 17.06 7.35
C SER A 333 1.96 18.09 8.26
N ASP A 334 1.60 19.37 8.15
CA ASP A 334 2.03 20.43 9.07
C ASP A 334 1.78 20.10 10.55
N LEU A 335 0.78 19.27 10.86
CA LEU A 335 0.41 18.92 12.24
C LEU A 335 1.16 17.71 12.82
N PHE A 336 1.81 16.89 12.00
CA PHE A 336 2.45 15.65 12.45
C PHE A 336 3.85 15.41 11.91
N LEU A 337 4.32 16.18 10.91
CA LEU A 337 5.61 15.96 10.27
C LEU A 337 6.78 16.13 11.25
N ASP A 338 6.70 17.11 12.15
CA ASP A 338 7.74 17.36 13.17
C ASP A 338 7.89 16.16 14.13
N SER A 339 6.77 15.63 14.64
CA SER A 339 6.81 14.49 15.56
C SER A 339 7.19 13.19 14.84
N LEU A 340 6.81 13.07 13.56
CA LEU A 340 7.25 11.99 12.68
C LEU A 340 8.76 12.04 12.49
N GLN A 341 9.33 13.15 12.04
CA GLN A 341 10.77 13.29 11.79
C GLN A 341 11.60 13.10 13.06
N THR A 342 11.13 13.65 14.19
CA THR A 342 11.77 13.47 15.50
C THR A 342 11.82 11.99 15.88
N THR A 343 10.69 11.27 15.75
CA THR A 343 10.63 9.86 16.13
C THR A 343 11.42 9.00 15.14
N LEU A 344 11.29 9.26 13.84
CA LEU A 344 12.06 8.58 12.79
C LEU A 344 13.57 8.63 13.07
N THR A 345 14.09 9.82 13.34
CA THR A 345 15.52 10.03 13.62
C THR A 345 15.98 9.30 14.89
N ALA A 346 15.13 9.27 15.92
CA ALA A 346 15.42 8.59 17.17
C ALA A 346 15.32 7.05 17.07
N SER A 347 14.51 6.54 16.14
CA SER A 347 14.20 5.10 16.01
C SER A 347 15.11 4.36 15.05
N VAL A 348 15.91 5.03 14.22
CA VAL A 348 16.85 4.36 13.32
C VAL A 348 18.09 3.85 14.07
N MET A 349 18.60 2.67 13.69
CA MET A 349 19.79 2.07 14.34
C MET A 349 21.08 2.90 14.14
N ASN A 350 21.11 3.76 13.12
CA ASN A 350 22.23 4.65 12.85
C ASN A 350 21.71 5.89 12.07
N PRO A 351 22.19 7.11 12.37
CA PRO A 351 21.82 8.31 11.63
C PRO A 351 22.05 8.25 10.11
N ILE A 352 22.84 7.31 9.55
CA ILE A 352 22.94 7.18 8.08
C ILE A 352 21.59 7.01 7.40
N TYR A 353 20.66 6.29 8.02
CA TYR A 353 19.39 5.93 7.38
C TYR A 353 18.55 7.16 7.04
N VAL A 354 18.73 8.26 7.76
CA VAL A 354 18.01 9.53 7.51
C VAL A 354 18.87 10.56 6.78
N ARG A 355 20.17 10.29 6.57
CA ARG A 355 21.04 11.19 5.81
C ARG A 355 20.64 11.13 4.33
N ASP A 356 20.38 12.30 3.75
CA ASP A 356 19.95 12.47 2.36
C ASP A 356 18.59 11.80 2.02
N LEU A 357 17.83 11.37 3.04
CA LEU A 357 16.48 10.86 2.86
C LEU A 357 15.52 12.01 2.53
N LEU A 358 14.86 11.94 1.39
CA LEU A 358 13.77 12.86 1.07
C LEU A 358 12.45 12.37 1.68
N LEU A 359 11.92 13.10 2.66
CA LEU A 359 10.56 12.91 3.15
C LEU A 359 9.67 14.02 2.58
N THR A 360 8.69 13.66 1.74
CA THR A 360 7.86 14.61 1.00
C THR A 360 6.40 14.17 0.92
N THR A 361 5.52 15.05 0.47
CA THR A 361 4.12 14.72 0.15
C THR A 361 3.94 14.35 -1.31
N ALA A 362 2.88 13.59 -1.61
CA ALA A 362 2.46 13.21 -2.95
C ALA A 362 2.16 14.43 -3.83
N GLN A 363 2.46 14.35 -5.13
CA GLN A 363 2.23 15.43 -6.10
C GLN A 363 0.97 15.23 -6.95
N LEU A 364 0.54 13.98 -7.15
CA LEU A 364 -0.58 13.64 -8.03
C LEU A 364 -1.94 13.80 -7.34
N GLY A 365 -1.96 13.94 -6.01
CA GLY A 365 -3.18 14.13 -5.24
C GLY A 365 -4.22 13.03 -5.50
N ASP A 366 -5.45 13.43 -5.80
CA ASP A 366 -6.56 12.52 -6.07
C ASP A 366 -6.34 11.66 -7.32
N ASP A 367 -5.47 12.08 -8.26
CA ASP A 367 -5.24 11.39 -9.53
C ASP A 367 -4.19 10.28 -9.45
N ALA A 368 -3.58 10.05 -8.27
CA ALA A 368 -2.53 9.06 -8.10
C ALA A 368 -2.94 7.65 -8.56
N GLY A 369 -4.19 7.22 -8.32
CA GLY A 369 -4.70 5.93 -8.77
C GLY A 369 -4.81 5.82 -10.30
N LEU A 370 -5.37 6.85 -10.96
CA LEU A 370 -5.52 6.87 -12.43
C LEU A 370 -4.18 6.98 -13.14
N VAL A 371 -3.31 7.89 -12.69
CA VAL A 371 -1.97 8.08 -13.26
C VAL A 371 -1.09 6.87 -12.99
N GLY A 372 -1.27 6.23 -11.83
CA GLY A 372 -0.65 4.94 -11.50
C GLY A 372 -1.06 3.82 -12.45
N ALA A 373 -2.35 3.73 -12.78
CA ALA A 373 -2.86 2.79 -13.76
C ALA A 373 -2.31 3.07 -15.17
N LEU A 374 -2.18 4.33 -15.57
CA LEU A 374 -1.50 4.70 -16.82
C LEU A 374 -0.06 4.20 -16.84
N ALA A 375 0.72 4.56 -15.80
CA ALA A 375 2.12 4.18 -15.69
C ALA A 375 2.32 2.65 -15.68
N GLN A 376 1.45 1.91 -15.00
CA GLN A 376 1.48 0.44 -15.03
C GLN A 376 1.27 -0.09 -16.46
N ALA A 377 0.24 0.39 -17.15
CA ALA A 377 -0.09 -0.10 -18.48
C ALA A 377 1.03 0.19 -19.48
N GLU A 378 1.65 1.37 -19.42
CA GLU A 378 2.80 1.74 -20.25
C GLU A 378 3.96 0.74 -20.07
N VAL A 379 4.34 0.46 -18.82
CA VAL A 379 5.40 -0.51 -18.51
C VAL A 379 5.05 -1.90 -19.06
N LEU A 380 3.82 -2.38 -18.86
CA LEU A 380 3.41 -3.72 -19.27
C LEU A 380 3.25 -3.86 -20.80
N LEU A 381 2.81 -2.81 -21.48
CA LEU A 381 2.68 -2.80 -22.94
C LEU A 381 4.07 -2.73 -23.61
N GLU A 382 4.99 -1.93 -23.09
CA GLU A 382 6.39 -1.92 -23.55
C GLU A 382 7.03 -3.31 -23.46
N HIS A 383 6.76 -4.05 -22.38
CA HIS A 383 7.26 -5.42 -22.22
C HIS A 383 6.67 -6.41 -23.23
N ARG A 384 5.39 -6.25 -23.62
CA ARG A 384 4.75 -7.11 -24.62
C ARG A 384 5.27 -6.89 -26.04
N GLN A 385 5.75 -5.68 -26.34
CA GLN A 385 6.26 -5.32 -27.66
C GLN A 385 7.72 -5.73 -27.89
N ARG A 386 8.47 -6.12 -26.85
CA ARG A 386 9.84 -6.62 -27.02
C ARG A 386 9.83 -8.06 -27.54
N PRO A 387 10.51 -8.37 -28.66
CA PRO A 387 10.69 -9.74 -29.09
C PRO A 387 11.40 -10.53 -27.98
N VAL A 388 10.85 -11.68 -27.61
CA VAL A 388 11.53 -12.62 -26.72
C VAL A 388 12.79 -13.04 -27.46
N SER A 389 13.94 -12.48 -27.05
CA SER A 389 15.23 -12.96 -27.56
C SER A 389 15.38 -14.43 -27.11
N PRO A 390 15.72 -15.34 -28.03
CA PRO A 390 15.74 -16.78 -27.78
C PRO A 390 16.71 -17.20 -26.68
#